data_AF-A0A2H3DKS4-F1
#
_entry.id   AF-A0A2H3DKS4-F1
#
_cell.length_a   1.000
_cell.length_b   1.000
_cell.length_c   1.000
_cell.angle_alpha   90.00
_cell.angle_beta   90.00
_cell.angle_gamma   90.00
#
_symmetry.space_group_name_H-M   'P 1'
#
loop_
_entity.id
_entity.type
_entity.pdbx_description
1 polymer ?
#
loop_
_entity_poly.entity_id
_entity_poly.type
_entity_poly.pdbx_seq_one_letter_code
_entity_poly.pdbx_strand_id
1 'polypeptide(L)'
;MGALPLVIGMPVMITQNFDVGNGIVNGATGTLKKIRYCLDEDGRCVALSCIIKVPLMTGSPLTGLEVGEAVALQDTVDLDF
;
A
#
# COMPACT_ATOMS: atom_id res chain seq x y z
N MET A 1 3.59 -6.87 -2.24
CA MET A 1 3.17 -6.91 -0.82
C MET A 1 3.57 -8.27 -0.26
N GLY A 2 4.42 -8.33 0.78
CA GLY A 2 4.93 -9.60 1.31
C GLY A 2 3.97 -10.30 2.27
N ALA A 3 4.30 -11.53 2.69
CA ALA A 3 3.55 -12.33 3.67
C ALA A 3 3.57 -11.77 5.11
N LEU A 4 3.95 -10.51 5.30
CA LEU A 4 3.94 -9.85 6.59
C LEU A 4 2.49 -9.57 7.01
N PRO A 5 2.06 -9.97 8.22
CA PRO A 5 0.71 -9.70 8.69
C PRO A 5 0.52 -8.18 8.79
N LEU A 6 -0.34 -7.65 7.93
CA LEU A 6 -0.68 -6.24 7.89
C LEU A 6 -1.84 -5.96 8.85
N VAL A 7 -1.64 -5.02 9.78
CA VAL A 7 -2.61 -4.63 10.81
C VAL A 7 -2.93 -3.14 10.68
N ILE A 8 -4.21 -2.79 10.74
CA ILE A 8 -4.64 -1.38 10.71
C ILE A 8 -3.99 -0.61 11.87
N GLY A 9 -3.46 0.58 11.56
CA GLY A 9 -2.72 1.41 12.50
C GLY A 9 -1.21 1.13 12.55
N MET A 10 -0.72 0.06 11.90
CA MET A 10 0.71 -0.21 11.90
C MET A 10 1.49 0.83 11.07
N PRO A 11 2.69 1.20 11.50
CA PRO A 11 3.61 1.97 10.65
C PRO A 11 4.08 1.09 9.48
N VAL A 12 4.10 1.67 8.30
CA VAL A 12 4.59 1.03 7.07
C VAL A 12 5.53 1.97 6.33
N MET A 13 6.42 1.39 5.54
CA MET A 13 7.32 2.11 4.65
C MET A 13 7.02 1.69 3.21
N ILE A 14 6.94 2.67 2.33
CA ILE A 14 6.80 2.49 0.88
C ILE A 14 8.18 2.15 0.33
N THR A 15 8.29 1.04 -0.41
CA THR A 15 9.56 0.50 -0.89
C THR A 15 9.80 0.73 -2.39
N GLN A 16 8.85 1.35 -3.08
CA GLN A 16 8.93 1.62 -4.51
C GLN A 16 8.40 3.03 -4.80
N ASN A 17 9.00 3.70 -5.77
CA ASN A 17 8.50 4.97 -6.28
C ASN A 17 7.28 4.68 -7.15
N PHE A 18 6.14 5.30 -6.87
CA PHE A 18 4.99 5.22 -7.77
C PHE A 18 4.35 6.57 -8.07
N ASP A 19 4.50 7.56 -7.18
CA ASP A 19 3.99 8.92 -7.40
C ASP A 19 4.95 9.95 -6.79
N VAL A 20 6.09 10.09 -7.47
CA VAL A 20 7.20 10.96 -7.05
C VAL A 20 6.76 12.41 -6.96
N GLY A 21 5.90 12.86 -7.89
CA GLY A 21 5.39 14.24 -7.92
C GLY A 21 4.59 14.59 -6.68
N ASN A 22 3.88 13.62 -6.10
CA ASN A 22 3.11 13.81 -4.88
C ASN A 22 3.83 13.36 -3.60
N GLY A 23 5.14 13.06 -3.67
CA GLY A 23 5.95 12.69 -2.51
C GLY A 23 5.83 11.21 -2.12
N ILE A 24 5.25 10.37 -2.97
CA ILE A 24 5.22 8.92 -2.76
C ILE A 24 6.43 8.25 -3.40
N VAL A 25 7.50 8.26 -2.62
CA VAL A 25 8.81 7.74 -2.98
C VAL A 25 9.20 6.56 -2.08
N ASN A 26 10.19 5.80 -2.51
CA ASN A 26 10.85 4.80 -1.67
C ASN A 26 11.37 5.49 -0.38
N GLY A 27 11.06 4.90 0.76
CA GLY A 27 11.37 5.43 2.08
C GLY A 27 10.26 6.29 2.68
N ALA A 28 9.22 6.65 1.92
CA ALA A 28 8.08 7.36 2.47
C ALA A 28 7.38 6.48 3.53
N THR A 29 7.16 7.04 4.71
CA THR A 29 6.52 6.33 5.83
C THR A 29 5.09 6.79 6.03
N GLY A 30 4.23 5.87 6.45
CA GLY A 30 2.84 6.18 6.75
C GLY A 30 2.20 5.19 7.70
N THR A 31 0.91 5.40 7.94
CA THR A 31 0.09 4.54 8.80
C THR A 31 -0.93 3.79 7.96
N LEU A 32 -1.01 2.48 8.14
CA LEU A 32 -1.97 1.65 7.43
C LEU A 32 -3.40 1.94 7.88
N LYS A 33 -4.30 2.28 6.94
CA LYS A 33 -5.69 2.68 7.21
C LYS A 33 -6.72 1.65 6.82
N LYS A 34 -6.53 1.00 5.66
CA LYS A 34 -7.43 -0.04 5.15
C LYS A 34 -6.63 -1.10 4.40
N ILE A 35 -7.09 -2.33 4.44
CA ILE A 35 -6.51 -3.44 3.69
C ILE A 35 -7.65 -4.20 3.01
N ARG A 36 -7.44 -4.56 1.74
CA ARG A 36 -8.29 -5.50 1.01
C ARG A 36 -7.55 -6.83 0.91
N TYR A 37 -8.23 -7.91 1.29
CA TYR A 37 -7.72 -9.27 1.20
C TYR A 37 -8.55 -10.09 0.20
N CYS A 38 -7.92 -11.13 -0.37
CA CYS A 38 -8.60 -12.28 -0.96
C CYS A 38 -8.10 -13.57 -0.31
N LEU A 39 -8.78 -14.68 -0.59
CA LEU A 39 -8.27 -16.02 -0.31
C LEU A 39 -7.62 -16.56 -1.59
N ASP A 40 -6.44 -17.15 -1.47
CA ASP A 40 -5.84 -17.94 -2.55
C ASP A 40 -6.40 -19.38 -2.58
N GLU A 41 -5.94 -20.18 -3.53
CA GLU A 41 -6.37 -21.57 -3.73
C GLU A 41 -6.06 -22.47 -2.53
N ASP A 42 -5.04 -22.13 -1.74
CA ASP A 42 -4.66 -22.81 -0.49
C ASP A 42 -5.43 -22.29 0.74
N GLY A 43 -6.35 -21.34 0.55
CA GLY A 43 -7.14 -20.73 1.62
C GLY A 43 -6.37 -19.71 2.47
N ARG A 44 -5.24 -19.18 1.98
CA ARG A 44 -4.45 -18.15 2.67
C ARG A 44 -4.98 -16.77 2.35
N CYS A 45 -4.96 -15.88 3.35
CA CYS A 45 -5.32 -14.47 3.17
C CYS A 45 -4.19 -13.72 2.48
N VAL A 46 -4.42 -13.25 1.24
CA VAL A 46 -3.47 -12.47 0.46
C VAL A 46 -3.93 -11.02 0.38
N ALA A 47 -3.07 -10.08 0.75
CA ALA A 47 -3.38 -8.66 0.69
C ALA A 47 -3.27 -8.16 -0.76
N LEU A 48 -4.39 -7.69 -1.32
CA LEU A 48 -4.52 -7.19 -2.69
C LEU A 48 -4.16 -5.70 -2.81
N SER A 49 -4.59 -4.92 -1.83
CA SER A 49 -4.33 -3.49 -1.79
C SER A 49 -4.48 -2.94 -0.39
N CYS A 50 -3.86 -1.79 -0.13
CA CYS A 50 -4.06 -1.06 1.09
C CYS A 50 -4.08 0.46 0.87
N ILE A 51 -4.72 1.16 1.80
CA ILE A 51 -4.67 2.61 1.91
C ILE A 51 -3.74 2.96 3.06
N ILE A 52 -2.81 3.86 2.81
CA ILE A 52 -1.78 4.31 3.74
C ILE A 52 -1.93 5.83 3.89
N LYS A 53 -2.03 6.30 5.13
CA LYS A 53 -1.93 7.74 5.42
C LYS A 53 -0.45 8.14 5.44
N VAL A 54 -0.03 8.97 4.49
CA VAL A 54 1.34 9.48 4.36
C VAL A 54 1.34 10.97 4.69
N PRO A 55 1.81 11.38 5.89
CA PRO A 55 1.70 12.78 6.34
C PRO A 55 2.46 13.78 5.47
N LEU A 56 3.54 13.34 4.82
CA LEU A 56 4.43 14.18 4.00
C LEU A 56 4.02 14.22 2.52
N MET A 57 2.88 13.62 2.15
CA MET A 57 2.39 13.64 0.78
C MET A 57 1.97 15.05 0.39
N THR A 58 2.47 15.53 -0.74
CA THR A 58 2.20 16.86 -1.28
C THR A 58 1.49 16.73 -2.61
N GLY A 59 0.17 16.58 -2.60
CA GLY A 59 -0.60 16.37 -3.82
C GLY A 59 -2.10 16.35 -3.59
N SER A 60 -2.86 16.56 -4.66
CA SER A 60 -4.31 16.34 -4.63
C SER A 60 -4.60 14.84 -4.46
N PRO A 61 -5.57 14.45 -3.62
CA PRO A 61 -5.91 13.05 -3.45
C PRO A 61 -6.50 12.46 -4.74
N LEU A 62 -6.29 11.16 -4.94
CA LEU A 62 -7.04 10.42 -5.95
C LEU A 62 -8.54 10.44 -5.61
N THR A 63 -9.39 10.40 -6.63
CA THR A 63 -10.85 10.37 -6.44
C THR A 63 -11.26 9.26 -5.48
N GLY A 64 -11.92 9.62 -4.38
CA GLY A 64 -12.37 8.68 -3.34
C GLY A 64 -11.37 8.44 -2.20
N LEU A 65 -10.23 9.13 -2.20
CA LEU A 65 -9.27 9.14 -1.08
C LEU A 65 -9.27 10.48 -0.35
N GLU A 66 -8.87 10.46 0.92
CA GLU A 66 -8.62 11.69 1.67
C GLU A 66 -7.26 12.30 1.33
N VAL A 67 -7.09 13.60 1.59
CA VAL A 67 -5.80 14.29 1.44
C VAL A 67 -4.71 13.56 2.22
N GLY A 68 -3.59 13.23 1.58
CA GLY A 68 -2.49 12.50 2.19
C GLY A 68 -2.73 11.00 2.36
N GLU A 69 -3.76 10.44 1.74
CA GLU A 69 -3.90 9.00 1.57
C GLU A 69 -3.30 8.54 0.24
N ALA A 70 -2.51 7.47 0.32
CA ALA A 70 -1.88 6.80 -0.79
C ALA A 70 -2.41 5.37 -0.89
N VAL A 71 -2.52 4.84 -2.11
CA VAL A 71 -2.90 3.44 -2.35
C VAL A 71 -1.67 2.66 -2.74
N ALA A 72 -1.42 1.54 -2.06
CA ALA A 72 -0.47 0.53 -2.50
C ALA A 72 -1.24 -0.69 -3.02
N LEU A 73 -0.84 -1.17 -4.20
CA LEU A 73 -1.42 -2.36 -4.83
C LEU A 73 -0.45 -3.54 -4.67
N GLN A 74 -0.99 -4.74 -4.69
CA GLN A 74 -0.19 -5.95 -4.76
C GLN A 74 0.63 -5.92 -6.06
N ASP A 75 1.93 -6.06 -5.89
CA ASP A 75 2.86 -6.30 -6.99
C ASP A 75 2.70 -7.77 -7.41
N THR A 76 2.37 -8.01 -8.68
CA THR A 76 2.30 -9.35 -9.27
C THR A 76 3.64 -9.65 -9.90
N VAL A 77 4.40 -10.57 -9.31
CA VAL A 77 5.59 -11.12 -9.93
C VAL A 77 5.25 -12.56 -10.32
N ASP A 78 4.99 -12.79 -11.60
CA ASP A 78 4.97 -14.15 -12.15
C ASP A 78 6.41 -14.67 -12.14
N LEU A 79 6.69 -15.60 -11.23
CA LEU A 79 7.94 -16.36 -11.23
C LEU A 79 7.70 -17.59 -12.10
N ASP A 80 8.04 -17.47 -13.39
CA ASP A 80 8.19 -18.65 -14.25
C ASP A 80 9.46 -19.40 -13.81
N PHE A 81 9.29 -20.66 -13.37
CA PHE A 81 10.39 -21.59 -13.03
C PHE A 81 10.77 -22.47 -14.22
#